data_AF-A0A2L0A6C1-F1
#
_entry.id   AF-A0A2L0A6C1-F1
#
_cell.length_a   1.000
_cell.length_b   1.000
_cell.length_c   1.000
_cell.angle_alpha   90.00
_cell.angle_beta   90.00
_cell.angle_gamma   90.00
#
_symmetry.space_group_name_H-M   'P 1'
#
loop_
_entity.id
_entity.type
_entity.pdbx_description
1 polymer ?
#
loop_
_entity_poly.entity_id
_entity_poly.type
_entity_poly.pdbx_seq_one_letter_code
_entity_poly.pdbx_strand_id
1 'polypeptide(L)'
;MGKVAFGQRICVYTRAWQSGGAGLFARELVNGLLDNGAAVTFISPVCPDTRFETPRAGLQRLRPPRETPGKSKRFNRLRGVGRIVASAGFLLWKRLTIRVYLVSIPDVLPVMLPVLAVLRLTGACVIFIVHDPLPHAWKLPSSLHWLERWSHGACYALASATVVLSEPSRAKMAQAFPRLSTPVHVIEHGVFVMGEPTEMPGNGVLLIFGSLRRNKGILEAMKGGSLRVRRAFPAA
;
A
#
# COMPACT_ATOMS: atom_id res chain seq x y z
N MET A 1 17.28 7.50 16.52
CA MET A 1 16.88 7.49 15.09
C MET A 1 17.67 8.59 14.40
N GLY A 2 18.51 8.24 13.41
CA GLY A 2 19.33 9.22 12.70
C GLY A 2 18.44 10.21 11.94
N LYS A 3 18.73 11.51 12.07
CA LYS A 3 18.09 12.55 11.25
C LYS A 3 18.28 12.18 9.77
N VAL A 4 17.21 12.15 9.01
CA VAL A 4 17.28 12.10 7.53
C VAL A 4 18.04 13.35 7.12
N ALA A 5 19.26 13.17 6.61
CA ALA A 5 20.08 14.30 6.19
C ALA A 5 19.42 14.96 4.98
N PHE A 6 19.41 16.31 4.96
CA PHE A 6 19.02 17.08 3.78
C PHE A 6 19.78 16.55 2.55
N GLY A 7 19.04 16.28 1.45
CA GLY A 7 19.60 15.72 0.21
C GLY A 7 19.62 14.19 0.10
N GLN A 8 19.04 13.45 1.05
CA GLN A 8 18.95 12.00 0.95
C GLN A 8 18.06 11.57 -0.23
N ARG A 9 18.58 10.67 -1.07
CA ARG A 9 17.84 10.05 -2.17
C ARG A 9 17.07 8.84 -1.64
N ILE A 10 15.75 8.84 -1.86
CA ILE A 10 14.84 7.79 -1.38
C ILE A 10 14.12 7.18 -2.59
N CYS A 11 14.06 5.85 -2.64
CA CYS A 11 13.26 5.14 -3.62
C CYS A 11 11.95 4.70 -2.98
N VAL A 12 10.82 5.22 -3.44
CA VAL A 12 9.49 4.76 -3.02
C VAL A 12 8.94 3.85 -4.11
N TYR A 13 8.48 2.66 -3.74
CA TYR A 13 7.90 1.70 -4.67
C TYR A 13 6.54 1.19 -4.18
N THR A 14 5.58 1.18 -5.09
CA THR A 14 4.30 0.51 -4.89
C THR A 14 3.70 0.01 -6.19
N ARG A 15 3.01 -1.14 -6.13
CA ARG A 15 2.16 -1.58 -7.25
C ARG A 15 0.80 -0.88 -7.28
N ALA A 16 0.41 -0.24 -6.17
CA ALA A 16 -0.92 0.33 -5.99
C ALA A 16 -0.90 1.83 -6.32
N TRP A 17 -1.46 2.17 -7.48
CA TRP A 17 -1.66 3.56 -7.88
C TRP A 17 -3.05 3.73 -8.51
N GLN A 18 -4.07 3.18 -7.85
CA GLN A 18 -5.49 3.51 -8.09
C GLN A 18 -5.93 4.54 -7.06
N SER A 19 -7.03 5.23 -7.32
CA SER A 19 -7.78 6.11 -6.40
C SER A 19 -8.29 5.45 -5.11
N GLY A 20 -7.80 4.26 -4.75
CA GLY A 20 -8.04 3.67 -3.43
C GLY A 20 -7.07 4.23 -2.38
N GLY A 21 -7.40 4.03 -1.10
CA GLY A 21 -6.62 4.59 0.02
C GLY A 21 -5.12 4.27 -0.01
N ALA A 22 -4.74 3.09 -0.51
CA ALA A 22 -3.34 2.71 -0.67
C ALA A 22 -2.54 3.55 -1.70
N GLY A 23 -3.19 3.93 -2.81
CA GLY A 23 -2.55 4.78 -3.82
C GLY A 23 -2.44 6.22 -3.35
N LEU A 24 -3.49 6.74 -2.71
CA LEU A 24 -3.48 8.05 -2.05
C LEU A 24 -2.41 8.12 -0.97
N PHE A 25 -2.26 7.06 -0.16
CA PHE A 25 -1.20 6.95 0.83
C PHE A 25 0.19 7.09 0.21
N ALA A 26 0.49 6.34 -0.85
CA ALA A 26 1.79 6.40 -1.49
C ALA A 26 2.08 7.80 -2.06
N ARG A 27 1.05 8.50 -2.54
CA ARG A 27 1.16 9.87 -3.04
C ARG A 27 1.51 10.85 -1.93
N GLU A 28 0.74 10.84 -0.84
CA GLU A 28 0.99 11.74 0.28
C GLU A 28 2.33 11.46 0.95
N LEU A 29 2.74 10.19 1.02
CA LEU A 29 4.08 9.83 1.48
C LEU A 29 5.16 10.47 0.59
N VAL A 30 5.04 10.37 -0.74
CA VAL A 30 5.99 11.00 -1.67
C VAL A 30 5.97 12.52 -1.51
N ASN A 31 4.78 13.14 -1.41
CA ASN A 31 4.65 14.58 -1.21
C ASN A 31 5.32 15.03 0.07
N GLY A 32 5.01 14.40 1.20
CA GLY A 32 5.62 14.72 2.48
C GLY A 32 7.13 14.57 2.48
N LEU A 33 7.68 13.56 1.79
CA LEU A 33 9.14 13.41 1.63
C LEU A 33 9.76 14.56 0.83
N LEU A 34 9.12 14.97 -0.28
CA LEU A 34 9.57 16.10 -1.09
C LEU A 34 9.48 17.42 -0.33
N ASP A 35 8.40 17.63 0.43
CA ASP A 35 8.18 18.83 1.25
C ASP A 35 9.23 18.94 2.38
N ASN A 36 9.79 17.80 2.81
CA ASN A 36 10.92 17.74 3.74
C ASN A 36 12.30 17.77 3.04
N GLY A 37 12.36 18.11 1.75
CA GLY A 37 13.60 18.30 1.00
C GLY A 37 14.31 17.03 0.54
N ALA A 38 13.63 15.87 0.56
CA ALA A 38 14.21 14.64 0.02
C ALA A 38 14.15 14.62 -1.52
N ALA A 39 15.12 13.94 -2.16
CA ALA A 39 15.03 13.62 -3.58
C ALA A 39 14.40 12.22 -3.74
N VAL A 40 13.24 12.14 -4.37
CA VAL A 40 12.44 10.91 -4.42
C VAL A 40 12.45 10.31 -5.82
N THR A 41 12.90 9.07 -5.94
CA THR A 41 12.56 8.23 -7.09
C THR A 41 11.30 7.45 -6.76
N PHE A 42 10.22 7.70 -7.48
CA PHE A 42 8.94 7.04 -7.25
C PHE A 42 8.60 6.06 -8.38
N ILE A 43 8.65 4.77 -8.06
CA ILE A 43 8.36 3.65 -8.95
C ILE A 43 6.92 3.20 -8.71
N SER A 44 6.02 3.53 -9.63
CA SER A 44 4.64 3.06 -9.59
C SER A 44 3.95 3.16 -10.95
N PRO A 45 2.93 2.33 -11.24
CA PRO A 45 2.15 2.45 -12.46
C PRO A 45 1.51 3.83 -12.60
N VAL A 46 1.22 4.26 -13.83
CA VAL A 46 0.57 5.56 -14.11
C VAL A 46 -0.83 5.64 -13.49
N CYS A 47 -1.17 6.81 -12.92
CA CYS A 47 -2.52 7.09 -12.47
C CYS A 47 -3.39 7.48 -13.66
N PRO A 48 -4.62 6.96 -13.77
CA PRO A 48 -5.58 7.48 -14.74
C PRO A 48 -5.94 8.95 -14.47
N ASP A 49 -5.95 9.36 -13.19
CA ASP A 49 -6.23 10.75 -12.79
C ASP A 49 -4.95 11.59 -12.90
N THR A 50 -4.91 12.48 -13.88
CA THR A 50 -3.75 13.32 -14.20
C THR A 50 -3.39 14.29 -13.08
N ARG A 51 -4.34 14.64 -12.21
CA ARG A 51 -4.10 15.50 -11.03
C ARG A 51 -3.09 14.89 -10.07
N PHE A 52 -2.89 13.56 -10.13
CA PHE A 52 -1.98 12.82 -9.27
C PHE A 52 -0.62 12.54 -9.94
N GLU A 53 -0.42 13.00 -11.18
CA GLU A 53 0.84 12.84 -11.93
C GLU A 53 1.59 14.16 -12.14
N THR A 54 1.21 15.23 -11.42
CA THR A 54 1.81 16.55 -11.51
C THR A 54 3.32 16.49 -11.19
N PRO A 55 4.20 16.96 -12.09
CA PRO A 55 5.63 17.03 -11.82
C PRO A 55 5.94 17.88 -10.59
N ARG A 56 6.98 17.50 -9.83
CA ARG A 56 7.48 18.25 -8.68
C ARG A 56 9.00 18.27 -8.69
N ALA A 57 9.61 19.35 -8.19
CA ALA A 57 11.06 19.41 -8.01
C ALA A 57 11.53 18.27 -7.10
N GLY A 58 12.66 17.64 -7.42
CA GLY A 58 13.19 16.49 -6.67
C GLY A 58 12.48 15.16 -6.91
N LEU A 59 11.40 15.11 -7.70
CA LEU A 59 10.67 13.87 -8.00
C LEU A 59 11.08 13.27 -9.35
N GLN A 60 11.59 12.04 -9.32
CA GLN A 60 11.80 11.21 -10.51
C GLN A 60 10.72 10.12 -10.59
N ARG A 61 9.89 10.12 -11.63
CA ARG A 61 8.86 9.09 -11.85
C ARG A 61 9.39 7.96 -12.75
N LEU A 62 9.34 6.73 -12.26
CA LEU A 62 9.54 5.52 -13.08
C LEU A 62 8.23 4.76 -13.16
N ARG A 63 7.79 4.50 -14.40
CA ARG A 63 6.41 4.07 -14.69
C ARG A 63 6.42 2.66 -15.26
N PRO A 64 6.40 1.61 -14.42
CA PRO A 64 6.17 0.26 -14.92
C PRO A 64 4.79 0.18 -15.62
N PRO A 65 4.65 -0.67 -16.65
CA PRO A 65 3.41 -0.78 -17.42
C PRO A 65 2.25 -1.23 -16.53
N ARG A 66 1.02 -1.01 -17.00
CA ARG A 66 -0.19 -1.31 -16.22
C ARG A 66 -1.18 -2.14 -17.02
N GLU A 67 -1.81 -3.10 -16.36
CA GLU A 67 -3.01 -3.78 -16.85
C GLU A 67 -4.10 -2.74 -17.17
N THR A 68 -4.77 -2.88 -18.31
CA THR A 68 -5.80 -1.94 -18.76
C THR A 68 -7.16 -2.64 -18.70
N PRO A 69 -8.11 -2.14 -17.89
CA PRO A 69 -9.48 -2.66 -17.88
C PRO A 69 -10.05 -2.64 -19.30
N GLY A 70 -10.76 -3.70 -19.69
CA GLY A 70 -11.45 -3.78 -20.99
C GLY A 70 -10.64 -4.31 -22.18
N LYS A 71 -9.33 -4.57 -22.05
CA LYS A 71 -8.54 -5.27 -23.09
C LYS A 71 -8.56 -6.80 -22.91
N SER A 72 -8.17 -7.53 -23.96
CA SER A 72 -8.15 -9.01 -23.95
C SER A 72 -7.37 -9.58 -22.75
N LYS A 73 -7.85 -10.71 -22.20
CA LYS A 73 -7.24 -11.36 -21.01
C LYS A 73 -5.75 -11.65 -21.20
N ARG A 74 -5.34 -12.06 -22.41
CA ARG A 74 -3.93 -12.32 -22.75
C ARG A 74 -3.07 -11.06 -22.70
N PHE A 75 -3.56 -9.96 -23.25
CA PHE A 75 -2.81 -8.69 -23.27
C PHE A 75 -2.64 -8.12 -21.86
N ASN A 76 -3.66 -8.25 -21.01
CA ASN A 76 -3.57 -7.85 -19.61
C ASN A 76 -2.57 -8.72 -18.82
N ARG A 77 -2.55 -10.04 -19.07
CA ARG A 77 -1.54 -10.92 -18.44
C ARG A 77 -0.11 -10.52 -18.81
N LEU A 78 0.15 -10.25 -20.09
CA LEU A 78 1.47 -9.78 -20.56
C LEU A 78 1.88 -8.46 -19.92
N ARG A 79 0.96 -7.49 -19.84
CA ARG A 79 1.21 -6.22 -19.16
C ARG A 79 1.46 -6.39 -17.65
N GLY A 80 0.76 -7.32 -17.01
CA GLY A 80 1.00 -7.69 -15.61
C GLY A 80 2.40 -8.25 -15.38
N VAL A 81 2.86 -9.16 -16.25
CA VAL A 81 4.23 -9.69 -16.20
C VAL A 81 5.25 -8.58 -16.48
N GLY A 82 5.03 -7.78 -17.53
CA GLY A 82 5.89 -6.65 -17.86
C GLY A 82 6.00 -5.64 -16.72
N ARG A 83 4.93 -5.43 -15.94
CA ARG A 83 4.92 -4.56 -14.76
C ARG A 83 5.83 -5.10 -13.66
N ILE A 84 5.73 -6.39 -13.39
CA ILE A 84 6.53 -7.07 -12.37
C ILE A 84 8.02 -7.00 -12.74
N VAL A 85 8.36 -7.36 -13.99
CA VAL A 85 9.74 -7.34 -14.50
C VAL A 85 10.30 -5.92 -14.51
N ALA A 86 9.56 -4.94 -15.02
CA ALA A 86 10.00 -3.55 -15.04
C ALA A 86 10.19 -2.99 -13.62
N SER A 87 9.29 -3.30 -12.69
CA SER A 87 9.39 -2.85 -11.30
C SER A 87 10.63 -3.44 -10.61
N ALA A 88 10.87 -4.74 -10.78
CA ALA A 88 12.07 -5.41 -10.28
C ALA A 88 13.34 -4.80 -10.88
N GLY A 89 13.37 -4.62 -12.21
CA GLY A 89 14.48 -4.01 -12.92
C GLY A 89 14.77 -2.58 -12.45
N PHE A 90 13.75 -1.75 -12.28
CA PHE A 90 13.92 -0.38 -11.78
C PHE A 90 14.44 -0.34 -10.34
N LEU A 91 13.94 -1.19 -9.46
CA LEU A 91 14.42 -1.27 -8.08
C LEU A 91 15.90 -1.63 -8.00
N LEU A 92 16.31 -2.65 -8.76
CA LEU A 92 17.69 -3.11 -8.83
C LEU A 92 18.60 -2.10 -9.53
N TRP A 93 18.16 -1.49 -10.62
CA TRP A 93 18.90 -0.43 -11.29
C TRP A 93 19.13 0.78 -10.37
N LYS A 94 18.09 1.20 -9.63
CA LYS A 94 18.22 2.31 -8.68
C LYS A 94 19.11 1.98 -7.49
N ARG A 95 19.36 0.69 -7.21
CA ARG A 95 20.26 0.28 -6.12
C ARG A 95 21.67 0.79 -6.33
N LEU A 96 22.09 0.99 -7.58
CA LEU A 96 23.40 1.56 -7.91
C LEU A 96 23.58 2.99 -7.38
N THR A 97 22.49 3.72 -7.10
CA THR A 97 22.54 5.15 -6.72
C THR A 97 21.76 5.50 -5.46
N ILE A 98 20.90 4.59 -4.97
CA ILE A 98 20.01 4.79 -3.83
C ILE A 98 20.22 3.68 -2.81
N ARG A 99 20.21 4.07 -1.52
CA ARG A 99 20.35 3.14 -0.39
C ARG A 99 19.08 2.97 0.43
N VAL A 100 18.14 3.93 0.38
CA VAL A 100 16.90 3.87 1.17
C VAL A 100 15.71 3.57 0.28
N TYR A 101 14.94 2.55 0.68
CA TYR A 101 13.80 2.05 -0.05
C TYR A 101 12.58 2.03 0.85
N LEU A 102 11.51 2.70 0.43
CA LEU A 102 10.18 2.55 1.03
C LEU A 102 9.35 1.66 0.12
N VAL A 103 9.06 0.46 0.58
CA VAL A 103 8.30 -0.53 -0.18
C VAL A 103 6.90 -0.64 0.41
N SER A 104 5.89 -0.33 -0.39
CA SER A 104 4.49 -0.41 0.03
C SER A 104 3.68 -1.23 -0.97
N ILE A 105 3.02 -2.29 -0.51
CA ILE A 105 2.22 -3.19 -1.38
C ILE A 105 3.09 -3.70 -2.54
N PRO A 106 4.03 -4.62 -2.25
CA PRO A 106 4.90 -5.17 -3.28
C PRO A 106 4.08 -5.95 -4.30
N ASP A 107 4.69 -6.15 -5.47
CA ASP A 107 4.23 -7.12 -6.45
C ASP A 107 4.21 -8.56 -5.94
N VAL A 108 3.92 -9.51 -6.83
CA VAL A 108 3.83 -10.93 -6.48
C VAL A 108 5.07 -11.37 -5.69
N LEU A 109 4.82 -11.90 -4.49
CA LEU A 109 5.86 -12.19 -3.50
C LEU A 109 7.00 -13.06 -4.05
N PRO A 110 6.76 -14.10 -4.89
CA PRO A 110 7.85 -14.92 -5.43
C PRO A 110 8.89 -14.14 -6.23
N VAL A 111 8.51 -13.03 -6.86
CA VAL A 111 9.46 -12.19 -7.61
C VAL A 111 10.05 -11.10 -6.72
N MET A 112 9.24 -10.54 -5.83
CA MET A 112 9.69 -9.45 -4.96
C MET A 112 10.63 -9.91 -3.85
N LEU A 113 10.48 -11.12 -3.31
CA LEU A 113 11.36 -11.64 -2.27
C LEU A 113 12.83 -11.68 -2.69
N PRO A 114 13.21 -12.25 -3.86
CA PRO A 114 14.58 -12.17 -4.37
C PRO A 114 15.08 -10.73 -4.53
N VAL A 115 14.24 -9.81 -5.03
CA VAL A 115 14.61 -8.40 -5.17
C VAL A 115 14.92 -7.77 -3.81
N LEU A 116 14.05 -7.98 -2.81
CA LEU A 116 14.27 -7.49 -1.45
C LEU A 116 15.53 -8.09 -0.83
N ALA A 117 15.78 -9.38 -1.04
CA ALA A 117 17.00 -10.04 -0.57
C ALA A 117 18.25 -9.40 -1.19
N VAL A 118 18.28 -9.20 -2.52
CA VAL A 118 19.40 -8.52 -3.19
C VAL A 118 19.60 -7.10 -2.67
N LEU A 119 18.53 -6.32 -2.51
CA LEU A 119 18.62 -4.98 -1.93
C LEU A 119 19.25 -5.02 -0.54
N ARG A 120 18.84 -5.95 0.31
CA ARG A 120 19.35 -6.08 1.69
C ARG A 120 20.78 -6.57 1.75
N LEU A 121 21.10 -7.61 0.99
CA LEU A 121 22.46 -8.18 0.92
C LEU A 121 23.46 -7.18 0.37
N THR A 122 23.03 -6.28 -0.52
CA THR A 122 23.89 -5.20 -1.02
C THR A 122 23.98 -4.02 -0.03
N GLY A 123 23.29 -4.04 1.11
CA GLY A 123 23.36 -2.99 2.14
C GLY A 123 22.31 -1.87 2.02
N ALA A 124 21.21 -2.09 1.29
CA ALA A 124 20.10 -1.15 1.31
C ALA A 124 19.37 -1.18 2.66
N CYS A 125 18.90 0.00 3.07
CA CYS A 125 17.91 0.18 4.11
C CYS A 125 16.52 0.04 3.48
N VAL A 126 15.85 -1.08 3.74
CA VAL A 126 14.49 -1.34 3.21
C VAL A 126 13.50 -1.13 4.34
N ILE A 127 12.66 -0.12 4.21
CA ILE A 127 11.54 0.12 5.11
C ILE A 127 10.29 -0.41 4.41
N PHE A 128 9.65 -1.39 5.03
CA PHE A 128 8.47 -2.04 4.48
C PHE A 128 7.21 -1.49 5.14
N ILE A 129 6.34 -0.88 4.34
CA ILE A 129 5.10 -0.25 4.82
C ILE A 129 3.94 -1.22 4.63
N VAL A 130 3.38 -1.64 5.76
CA VAL A 130 2.35 -2.67 5.87
C VAL A 130 0.98 -2.02 6.06
N HIS A 131 0.19 -2.06 5.00
CA HIS A 131 -1.22 -1.65 5.05
C HIS A 131 -2.07 -2.69 5.79
N ASP A 132 -1.79 -3.96 5.55
CA ASP A 132 -2.47 -5.10 6.14
C ASP A 132 -1.43 -6.16 6.51
N PRO A 133 -1.28 -6.53 7.81
CA PRO A 133 -0.30 -7.54 8.22
C PRO A 133 -0.53 -8.92 7.62
N LEU A 134 -1.81 -9.23 7.35
CA LEU A 134 -2.27 -10.46 6.71
C LEU A 134 -3.19 -10.11 5.54
N PRO A 135 -3.13 -10.84 4.41
CA PRO A 135 -4.00 -10.59 3.28
C PRO A 135 -5.47 -10.81 3.66
N HIS A 136 -6.34 -9.88 3.23
CA HIS A 136 -7.80 -10.06 3.36
C HIS A 136 -8.35 -11.12 2.41
N ALA A 137 -7.64 -11.39 1.31
CA ALA A 137 -7.99 -12.41 0.33
C ALA A 137 -6.73 -13.21 -0.02
N TRP A 138 -6.72 -14.46 0.41
CA TRP A 138 -5.71 -15.45 0.02
C TRP A 138 -5.90 -15.83 -1.44
N LYS A 139 -4.81 -15.89 -2.20
CA LYS A 139 -4.86 -16.19 -3.63
C LYS A 139 -4.69 -17.69 -3.91
N LEU A 140 -3.99 -18.38 -3.05
CA LEU A 140 -3.75 -19.82 -3.14
C LEU A 140 -4.89 -20.58 -2.44
N PRO A 141 -5.09 -21.87 -2.77
CA PRO A 141 -6.01 -22.72 -2.00
C PRO A 141 -5.59 -22.82 -0.53
N SER A 142 -6.54 -23.20 0.33
CA SER A 142 -6.37 -23.27 1.79
C SER A 142 -5.16 -24.08 2.24
N SER A 143 -4.86 -25.19 1.55
CA SER A 143 -3.69 -26.04 1.80
C SER A 143 -2.34 -25.33 1.57
N LEU A 144 -2.34 -24.20 0.86
CA LEU A 144 -1.15 -23.41 0.52
C LEU A 144 -1.16 -22.01 1.17
N HIS A 145 -2.15 -21.68 2.01
CA HIS A 145 -2.17 -20.41 2.73
C HIS A 145 -0.92 -20.23 3.62
N TRP A 146 -0.35 -21.33 4.12
CA TRP A 146 0.89 -21.29 4.89
C TRP A 146 2.05 -20.71 4.07
N LEU A 147 2.09 -20.96 2.76
CA LEU A 147 3.14 -20.45 1.87
C LEU A 147 2.97 -18.94 1.63
N GLU A 148 1.74 -18.49 1.39
CA GLU A 148 1.45 -17.05 1.32
C GLU A 148 1.81 -16.35 2.62
N ARG A 149 1.44 -16.95 3.77
CA ARG A 149 1.76 -16.40 5.09
C ARG A 149 3.27 -16.34 5.31
N TRP A 150 3.98 -17.42 5.01
CA TRP A 150 5.44 -17.47 5.09
C TRP A 150 6.08 -16.42 4.18
N SER A 151 5.58 -16.24 2.96
CA SER A 151 6.10 -15.24 2.01
C SER A 151 5.93 -13.82 2.53
N HIS A 152 4.78 -13.51 3.16
CA HIS A 152 4.58 -12.24 3.86
C HIS A 152 5.59 -12.06 5.00
N GLY A 153 5.73 -13.08 5.85
CA GLY A 153 6.71 -13.09 6.95
C GLY A 153 8.14 -12.86 6.46
N ALA A 154 8.53 -13.48 5.35
CA ALA A 154 9.83 -13.30 4.73
C ALA A 154 10.04 -11.87 4.22
N CYS A 155 9.02 -11.20 3.66
CA CYS A 155 9.13 -9.78 3.30
C CYS A 155 9.44 -8.91 4.53
N TYR A 156 8.76 -9.17 5.65
CA TYR A 156 8.96 -8.40 6.88
C TYR A 156 10.34 -8.68 7.49
N ALA A 157 10.77 -9.94 7.50
CA ALA A 157 12.07 -10.35 8.00
C ALA A 157 13.23 -9.79 7.15
N LEU A 158 13.03 -9.68 5.83
CA LEU A 158 14.01 -9.06 4.95
C LEU A 158 14.06 -7.53 5.15
N ALA A 159 13.00 -6.87 5.61
CA ALA A 159 13.06 -5.42 5.83
C ALA A 159 14.09 -5.02 6.91
N SER A 160 14.69 -3.84 6.78
CA SER A 160 15.49 -3.20 7.84
C SER A 160 14.60 -2.70 8.97
N ALA A 161 13.40 -2.24 8.62
CA ALA A 161 12.35 -1.87 9.55
C ALA A 161 10.99 -2.08 8.88
N THR A 162 9.98 -2.36 9.69
CA THR A 162 8.61 -2.49 9.25
C THR A 162 7.79 -1.35 9.85
N VAL A 163 6.95 -0.71 9.04
CA VAL A 163 6.03 0.33 9.49
C VAL A 163 4.60 -0.15 9.28
N VAL A 164 3.81 -0.19 10.34
CA VAL A 164 2.37 -0.42 10.30
C VAL A 164 1.62 0.88 10.54
N LEU A 165 0.39 0.96 10.06
CA LEU A 165 -0.40 2.21 10.09
C LEU A 165 -1.31 2.35 11.33
N SER A 166 -1.24 1.41 12.29
CA SER A 166 -1.97 1.48 13.55
C SER A 166 -1.43 0.46 14.58
N GLU A 167 -1.67 0.71 15.88
CA GLU A 167 -1.32 -0.23 16.95
C GLU A 167 -2.05 -1.59 16.83
N PRO A 168 -3.35 -1.66 16.49
CA PRO A 168 -4.00 -2.95 16.22
C PRO A 168 -3.33 -3.76 15.11
N SER A 169 -2.81 -3.09 14.08
CA SER A 169 -2.03 -3.75 13.02
C SER A 169 -0.69 -4.29 13.54
N ARG A 170 -0.03 -3.57 14.46
CA ARG A 170 1.19 -4.06 15.13
C ARG A 170 0.90 -5.31 15.96
N ALA A 171 -0.15 -5.29 16.77
CA ALA A 171 -0.56 -6.43 17.59
C ALA A 171 -0.90 -7.66 16.72
N LYS A 172 -1.67 -7.45 15.64
CA LYS A 172 -1.99 -8.50 14.66
C LYS A 172 -0.74 -9.07 14.00
N MET A 173 0.24 -8.21 13.70
CA MET A 173 1.51 -8.63 13.12
C MET A 173 2.33 -9.48 14.11
N ALA A 174 2.45 -9.04 15.37
CA ALA A 174 3.15 -9.77 16.42
C ALA A 174 2.53 -11.15 16.67
N GLN A 175 1.19 -11.23 16.71
CA GLN A 175 0.47 -12.50 16.83
C GLN A 175 0.70 -13.41 15.61
N ALA A 176 0.68 -12.84 14.40
CA ALA A 176 0.82 -13.62 13.17
C ALA A 176 2.25 -14.10 12.91
N PHE A 177 3.26 -13.34 13.36
CA PHE A 177 4.68 -13.56 13.10
C PHE A 177 5.51 -13.39 14.39
N PRO A 178 5.33 -14.26 15.40
CA PRO A 178 5.93 -14.09 16.73
C PRO A 178 7.47 -14.17 16.74
N ARG A 179 8.08 -14.72 15.68
CA ARG A 179 9.54 -14.83 15.52
C ARG A 179 10.14 -13.71 14.68
N LEU A 180 9.36 -12.69 14.32
CA LEU A 180 9.86 -11.56 13.54
C LEU A 180 10.81 -10.72 14.41
N SER A 181 12.10 -10.70 14.05
CA SER A 181 13.12 -9.92 14.75
C SER A 181 13.26 -8.49 14.24
N THR A 182 12.72 -8.20 13.05
CA THR A 182 12.74 -6.86 12.45
C THR A 182 11.93 -5.88 13.31
N PRO A 183 12.46 -4.67 13.59
CA PRO A 183 11.72 -3.68 14.36
C PRO A 183 10.43 -3.27 13.63
N VAL A 184 9.33 -3.24 14.38
CA VAL A 184 8.01 -2.81 13.91
C VAL A 184 7.65 -1.49 14.57
N HIS A 185 7.49 -0.46 13.75
CA HIS A 185 7.08 0.88 14.16
C HIS A 185 5.64 1.14 13.76
N VAL A 186 4.94 1.95 14.56
CA VAL A 186 3.61 2.45 14.21
C VAL A 186 3.76 3.89 13.76
N ILE A 187 3.31 4.17 12.54
CA ILE A 187 3.17 5.53 12.02
C ILE A 187 1.78 5.60 11.41
N GLU A 188 0.86 6.22 12.14
CA GLU A 188 -0.51 6.39 11.67
C GLU A 188 -0.54 7.24 10.40
N HIS A 189 -1.39 6.86 9.45
CA HIS A 189 -1.55 7.68 8.25
C HIS A 189 -2.43 8.89 8.59
N GLY A 190 -2.09 10.06 8.05
CA GLY A 190 -2.94 11.24 8.14
C GLY A 190 -4.26 11.09 7.39
N VAL A 191 -5.13 12.09 7.51
CA VAL A 191 -6.36 12.20 6.73
C VAL A 191 -6.02 12.69 5.31
N PHE A 192 -6.55 12.03 4.29
CA PHE A 192 -6.42 12.47 2.91
C PHE A 192 -7.40 13.61 2.63
N VAL A 193 -6.90 14.83 2.54
CA VAL A 193 -7.72 15.99 2.14
C VAL A 193 -7.92 15.94 0.63
N MET A 194 -9.17 15.70 0.20
CA MET A 194 -9.56 15.61 -1.21
C MET A 194 -10.34 16.83 -1.71
N GLY A 195 -10.59 17.81 -0.82
CA GLY A 195 -11.34 19.03 -1.07
C GLY A 195 -11.77 19.67 0.26
N GLU A 196 -12.38 20.86 0.19
CA GLU A 196 -12.96 21.53 1.34
C GLU A 196 -14.14 20.71 1.89
N PRO A 197 -14.20 20.41 3.20
CA PRO A 197 -15.32 19.72 3.78
C PRO A 197 -16.59 20.59 3.66
N THR A 198 -17.66 20.02 3.15
CA THR A 198 -18.99 20.66 3.15
C THR A 198 -19.77 20.15 4.36
N GLU A 199 -20.49 21.04 5.05
CA GLU A 199 -21.36 20.62 6.15
C GLU A 199 -22.40 19.61 5.65
N MET A 200 -22.52 18.51 6.38
CA MET A 200 -23.54 17.52 6.10
C MET A 200 -24.90 18.07 6.56
N PRO A 201 -25.95 18.02 5.72
CA PRO A 201 -27.28 18.39 6.16
C PRO A 201 -27.67 17.43 7.28
N GLY A 202 -27.84 17.93 8.51
CA GLY A 202 -28.16 17.14 9.71
C GLY A 202 -29.57 16.54 9.71
N ASN A 203 -30.02 16.00 8.58
CA ASN A 203 -31.38 15.50 8.32
C ASN A 203 -31.60 14.05 8.78
N GLY A 204 -30.68 13.49 9.57
CA GLY A 204 -30.77 12.12 10.05
C GLY A 204 -30.50 11.04 9.00
N VAL A 205 -29.98 11.38 7.81
CA VAL A 205 -29.58 10.42 6.79
C VAL A 205 -28.24 9.77 7.16
N LEU A 206 -28.23 8.44 7.26
CA LEU A 206 -27.00 7.65 7.39
C LEU A 206 -26.42 7.38 6.00
N LEU A 207 -25.28 7.99 5.70
CA LEU A 207 -24.50 7.69 4.50
C LEU A 207 -23.41 6.67 4.81
N ILE A 208 -23.36 5.60 4.03
CA ILE A 208 -22.29 4.59 4.09
C ILE A 208 -21.56 4.60 2.75
N PHE A 209 -20.26 4.84 2.76
CA PHE A 209 -19.41 4.83 1.58
C PHE A 209 -18.22 3.87 1.78
N GLY A 210 -17.85 3.18 0.71
CA GLY A 210 -16.72 2.24 0.73
C GLY A 210 -16.90 1.09 -0.24
N SER A 211 -15.84 0.32 -0.43
CA SER A 211 -15.90 -0.89 -1.27
C SER A 211 -16.75 -1.98 -0.60
N LEU A 212 -17.67 -2.60 -1.35
CA LEU A 212 -18.44 -3.75 -0.88
C LEU A 212 -17.53 -4.98 -0.64
N ARG A 213 -17.10 -5.19 0.60
CA ARG A 213 -16.19 -6.28 1.00
C ARG A 213 -16.58 -6.83 2.38
N ARG A 214 -16.33 -8.12 2.61
CA ARG A 214 -16.66 -8.82 3.88
C ARG A 214 -16.07 -8.13 5.11
N ASN A 215 -14.86 -7.58 5.00
CA ASN A 215 -14.16 -6.92 6.11
C ASN A 215 -14.63 -5.48 6.39
N LYS A 216 -15.68 -5.00 5.70
CA LYS A 216 -16.18 -3.63 5.86
C LYS A 216 -17.48 -3.54 6.67
N GLY A 217 -18.01 -4.66 7.17
CA GLY A 217 -19.17 -4.65 8.08
C GLY A 217 -20.46 -4.08 7.45
N ILE A 218 -20.56 -4.09 6.12
CA ILE A 218 -21.63 -3.37 5.41
C ILE A 218 -22.97 -4.06 5.59
N LEU A 219 -22.98 -5.40 5.66
CA LEU A 219 -24.20 -6.15 5.95
C LEU A 219 -24.74 -5.81 7.34
N GLU A 220 -23.84 -5.68 8.32
CA GLU A 220 -24.13 -5.28 9.69
C GLU A 220 -24.67 -3.86 9.74
N ALA A 221 -24.07 -2.94 8.98
CA ALA A 221 -24.54 -1.55 8.87
C ALA A 221 -25.95 -1.49 8.22
N MET A 222 -26.20 -2.27 7.16
CA MET A 222 -27.52 -2.39 6.54
C MET A 222 -28.55 -2.96 7.50
N LYS A 223 -28.21 -4.04 8.23
CA LYS A 223 -29.09 -4.65 9.25
C LYS A 223 -29.42 -3.65 10.36
N GLY A 224 -28.44 -2.90 10.84
CA GLY A 224 -28.62 -1.85 11.84
C GLY A 224 -29.56 -0.73 11.37
N GLY A 225 -29.37 -0.26 10.13
CA GLY A 225 -30.26 0.72 9.49
C GLY A 225 -31.70 0.22 9.40
N SER A 226 -31.91 -0.99 8.89
CA SER A 226 -33.24 -1.60 8.76
C SER A 226 -33.93 -1.80 10.11
N LEU A 227 -33.19 -2.20 11.16
CA LEU A 227 -33.74 -2.33 12.52
C LEU A 227 -34.20 -0.98 13.08
N ARG A 228 -33.43 0.10 12.83
CA ARG A 228 -33.81 1.45 13.24
C ARG A 228 -35.08 1.93 12.54
N VAL A 229 -35.20 1.69 11.23
CA VAL A 229 -36.41 2.04 10.46
C VAL A 229 -37.62 1.26 10.98
N ARG A 230 -37.50 -0.05 11.21
CA ARG A 230 -38.59 -0.87 11.77
C ARG A 230 -39.05 -0.44 13.16
N ARG A 231 -38.15 0.08 13.99
CA ARG A 231 -38.50 0.62 15.32
C ARG A 231 -39.14 2.00 15.25
N ALA A 232 -38.73 2.83 14.29
CA ALA A 232 -39.31 4.16 14.08
C ALA A 232 -40.68 4.11 13.39
N PHE A 233 -40.93 3.07 12.57
CA PHE A 233 -42.17 2.82 11.85
C PHE A 233 -42.61 1.36 12.04
N PRO A 234 -43.18 1.00 13.21
CA PRO A 234 -43.75 -0.34 13.39
C PRO A 234 -44.84 -0.57 12.35
N ALA A 235 -44.80 -1.73 11.68
CA ALA A 235 -45.86 -2.14 10.77
C ALA A 235 -47.18 -2.18 11.56
N ALA A 236 -48.22 -1.53 11.00
CA ALA A 236 -49.57 -1.52 11.54
C ALA A 236 -50.17 -2.92 11.59
#